data_AF-A0A2V8G829-F1
#
_entry.id   AF-A0A2V8G829-F1
#
_cell.length_a   1.000
_cell.length_b   1.000
_cell.length_c   1.000
_cell.angle_alpha   90.00
_cell.angle_beta   90.00
_cell.angle_gamma   90.00
#
_symmetry.space_group_name_H-M   'P 1'
#
loop_
_entity.id
_entity.type
_entity.pdbx_description
1 polymer ?
#
loop_
_entity_poly.entity_id
_entity_poly.type
_entity_poly.pdbx_seq_one_letter_code
_entity_poly.pdbx_strand_id
1 'polypeptide(L)'
;MKDLPANVASVPLTVERPSTRAADYLALTKPRLNGLVVATSAAGYYLGVQGSTDLLAMASAVAGTALVAGGAAVLNQVYERDTDALMRRTRMRPLPDGRIPLAEATIFGLALSAAGLGVLATRTNLAAAALALATLVIYLTVYTPMKRRTPLATLVGAVPGALPPLIGWTASHGTISIGGITLFAIVFLWQIPHFMAIAWLYRDDYGRAGFPMLPVVDPEGRRAGRQAVIYALALVPVSLVPTLAGISGRVYFGIALALGVALLWLAVRFATERTDAAARRLFFGSITYLPLLWVAMIGNTLVVTIHELPAVNASLNALSTVFLVVGFALIRARRIPQHRAAMLAALATSALFLVCYTIYHAQVGSVRFTRQGFVRPVYFTILITHVTLAATVLPLALVTAARALKGDYRRHKKIARWTFPIWLYVSVTGVLVYVLLYQPTWLF
;
A
#
# COMPACT_ATOMS: atom_id res chain seq x y z
N MET A 1 36.34 -49.03 0.93
CA MET A 1 35.65 -50.21 1.54
C MET A 1 35.75 -50.08 3.04
N LYS A 2 34.69 -49.58 3.70
CA LYS A 2 34.23 -49.81 5.08
C LYS A 2 33.31 -48.68 5.55
N ASP A 3 32.02 -48.95 5.41
CA ASP A 3 30.94 -48.74 6.38
C ASP A 3 30.63 -47.33 6.90
N LEU A 4 29.77 -46.62 6.16
CA LEU A 4 28.83 -45.65 6.75
C LEU A 4 27.44 -46.33 6.82
N PRO A 5 26.76 -46.32 7.97
CA PRO A 5 25.52 -47.06 8.15
C PRO A 5 24.40 -46.53 7.26
N ALA A 6 23.91 -47.41 6.40
CA ALA A 6 22.66 -47.28 5.67
C ALA A 6 21.47 -47.43 6.62
N ASN A 7 21.09 -46.36 7.35
CA ASN A 7 19.70 -46.11 7.74
C ASN A 7 19.57 -44.76 8.45
N VAL A 8 19.39 -43.69 7.68
CA VAL A 8 18.54 -42.60 8.15
C VAL A 8 17.43 -42.53 7.13
N ALA A 9 16.39 -43.33 7.37
CA ALA A 9 15.10 -43.15 6.73
C ALA A 9 14.81 -41.65 6.74
N SER A 10 14.73 -41.06 5.55
CA SER A 10 14.31 -39.69 5.37
C SER A 10 12.89 -39.61 5.90
N VAL A 11 12.73 -39.23 7.17
CA VAL A 11 11.44 -38.84 7.73
C VAL A 11 10.94 -37.76 6.79
N PRO A 12 9.85 -37.98 6.03
CA PRO A 12 9.24 -36.88 5.34
C PRO A 12 8.80 -35.95 6.46
N LEU A 13 9.43 -34.80 6.57
CA LEU A 13 8.85 -33.71 7.33
C LEU A 13 7.65 -33.19 6.52
N THR A 14 6.61 -34.01 6.41
CA THR A 14 5.24 -33.55 6.21
C THR A 14 4.90 -32.82 7.49
N VAL A 15 5.36 -31.58 7.59
CA VAL A 15 4.80 -30.62 8.52
C VAL A 15 3.38 -30.37 8.01
N GLU A 16 2.45 -31.26 8.38
CA GLU A 16 1.02 -30.99 8.28
C GLU A 16 0.78 -29.70 9.08
N ARG A 17 0.64 -28.61 8.34
CA ARG A 17 0.17 -27.36 8.93
C ARG A 17 -1.33 -27.36 8.74
N PRO A 18 -2.14 -27.22 9.80
CA PRO A 18 -3.57 -27.11 9.66
C PRO A 18 -3.88 -25.80 8.95
N SER A 19 -3.95 -25.87 7.62
CA SER A 19 -4.55 -24.87 6.76
C SER A 19 -6.02 -25.24 6.65
N THR A 20 -6.92 -24.37 7.10
CA THR A 20 -8.34 -24.59 6.81
C THR A 20 -8.56 -24.38 5.31
N ARG A 21 -9.49 -25.11 4.70
CA ARG A 21 -9.84 -24.94 3.28
C ARG A 21 -10.16 -23.47 2.94
N ALA A 22 -10.79 -22.75 3.86
CA ALA A 22 -11.05 -21.31 3.75
C ALA A 22 -9.76 -20.46 3.72
N ALA A 23 -8.75 -20.80 4.53
CA ALA A 23 -7.45 -20.14 4.50
C ALA A 23 -6.72 -20.37 3.16
N ASP A 24 -6.87 -21.55 2.56
CA ASP A 24 -6.32 -21.84 1.23
C ASP A 24 -7.00 -21.03 0.13
N TYR A 25 -8.33 -20.93 0.11
CA TYR A 25 -9.04 -20.06 -0.83
C TYR A 25 -8.66 -18.58 -0.66
N LEU A 26 -8.58 -18.09 0.58
CA LEU A 26 -8.14 -16.73 0.86
C LEU A 26 -6.68 -16.49 0.44
N ALA A 27 -5.81 -17.50 0.58
CA ALA A 27 -4.44 -17.39 0.11
C ALA A 27 -4.37 -17.26 -1.43
N LEU A 28 -5.26 -17.94 -2.17
CA LEU A 28 -5.31 -17.84 -3.64
C LEU A 28 -5.67 -16.43 -4.13
N THR A 29 -6.43 -15.63 -3.37
CA THR A 29 -6.78 -14.26 -3.77
C THR A 29 -5.66 -13.23 -3.54
N LYS A 30 -4.53 -13.64 -2.94
CA LYS A 30 -3.35 -12.79 -2.69
C LYS A 30 -3.68 -11.43 -2.01
N PRO A 31 -4.36 -11.42 -0.85
CA PRO A 31 -4.85 -10.18 -0.22
C PRO A 31 -3.75 -9.15 0.09
N ARG A 32 -2.54 -9.61 0.41
CA ARG A 32 -1.40 -8.70 0.65
C ARG A 32 -0.92 -7.97 -0.60
N LEU A 33 -0.94 -8.62 -1.77
CA LEU A 33 -0.56 -7.98 -3.02
C LEU A 33 -1.70 -7.06 -3.51
N ASN A 34 -2.94 -7.52 -3.36
CA ASN A 34 -4.11 -6.76 -3.79
C ASN A 34 -4.43 -5.55 -2.89
N GLY A 35 -3.82 -5.44 -1.71
CA GLY A 35 -4.01 -4.28 -0.83
C GLY A 35 -3.67 -2.94 -1.49
N LEU A 36 -2.59 -2.88 -2.30
CA LEU A 36 -2.24 -1.66 -3.02
C LEU A 36 -3.20 -1.37 -4.18
N VAL A 37 -3.68 -2.41 -4.87
CA VAL A 37 -4.72 -2.31 -5.92
C VAL A 37 -5.99 -1.70 -5.34
N VAL A 38 -6.43 -2.19 -4.18
CA VAL A 38 -7.59 -1.66 -3.46
C VAL A 38 -7.37 -0.22 -3.01
N ALA A 39 -6.21 0.09 -2.42
CA ALA A 39 -5.91 1.44 -1.95
C ALA A 39 -5.87 2.47 -3.10
N THR A 40 -5.26 2.11 -4.22
CA THR A 40 -5.17 3.01 -5.39
C THR A 40 -6.51 3.17 -6.09
N SER A 41 -7.34 2.12 -6.14
CA SER A 41 -8.73 2.23 -6.60
C SER A 41 -9.58 3.13 -5.70
N ALA A 42 -9.47 2.99 -4.38
CA ALA A 42 -10.15 3.87 -3.43
C ALA A 42 -9.72 5.33 -3.58
N ALA A 43 -8.41 5.58 -3.72
CA ALA A 43 -7.87 6.91 -3.98
C ALA A 43 -8.42 7.48 -5.30
N GLY A 44 -8.44 6.69 -6.37
CA GLY A 44 -9.00 7.08 -7.65
C GLY A 44 -10.48 7.46 -7.57
N TYR A 45 -11.29 6.65 -6.88
CA TYR A 45 -12.70 6.95 -6.65
C TYR A 45 -12.85 8.27 -5.91
N TYR A 46 -12.15 8.43 -4.79
CA TYR A 46 -12.22 9.63 -3.98
C TYR A 46 -11.89 10.90 -4.78
N LEU A 47 -10.82 10.86 -5.57
CA LEU A 47 -10.38 11.98 -6.40
C LEU A 47 -11.31 12.28 -7.58
N GLY A 48 -12.09 11.29 -8.04
CA GLY A 48 -13.02 11.44 -9.15
C GLY A 48 -14.43 11.87 -8.74
N VAL A 49 -14.75 11.94 -7.44
CA VAL A 49 -16.06 12.38 -6.95
C VAL A 49 -16.29 13.85 -7.30
N GLN A 50 -17.48 14.14 -7.85
CA GLN A 50 -18.00 15.51 -7.99
C GLN A 50 -19.07 15.72 -6.91
N GLY A 51 -18.73 16.45 -5.83
CA GLY A 51 -19.64 16.72 -4.72
C GLY A 51 -19.43 15.80 -3.50
N SER A 52 -20.51 15.36 -2.84
CA SER A 52 -20.42 14.51 -1.66
C SER A 52 -20.05 13.07 -2.02
N THR A 53 -19.17 12.46 -1.23
CA THR A 53 -18.79 11.05 -1.41
C THR A 53 -19.92 10.12 -0.96
N ASP A 54 -20.48 9.35 -1.88
CA ASP A 54 -21.31 8.19 -1.54
C ASP A 54 -20.40 7.05 -1.06
N LEU A 55 -20.37 6.83 0.26
CA LEU A 55 -19.54 5.80 0.88
C LEU A 55 -19.95 4.38 0.47
N LEU A 56 -21.23 4.14 0.18
CA LEU A 56 -21.70 2.82 -0.25
C LEU A 56 -21.26 2.55 -1.70
N ALA A 57 -21.36 3.55 -2.58
CA ALA A 57 -20.86 3.44 -3.95
C ALA A 57 -19.32 3.31 -3.98
N MET A 58 -18.60 4.04 -3.14
CA MET A 58 -17.15 3.88 -2.98
C MET A 58 -16.78 2.48 -2.47
N ALA A 59 -17.46 1.98 -1.43
CA ALA A 59 -17.25 0.64 -0.91
C ALA A 59 -17.56 -0.43 -1.97
N SER A 60 -18.59 -0.22 -2.79
CA SER A 60 -18.94 -1.12 -3.90
C SER A 60 -17.88 -1.09 -5.00
N ALA A 61 -17.36 0.07 -5.37
CA ALA A 61 -16.27 0.21 -6.35
C ALA A 61 -15.00 -0.52 -5.89
N VAL A 62 -14.63 -0.30 -4.62
CA VAL A 62 -13.49 -0.95 -3.98
C VAL A 62 -13.68 -2.46 -3.90
N ALA A 63 -14.85 -2.92 -3.45
CA ALA A 63 -15.16 -4.34 -3.34
C ALA A 63 -15.16 -5.03 -4.70
N GLY A 64 -15.80 -4.43 -5.71
CA GLY A 64 -15.82 -4.94 -7.08
C GLY A 64 -14.42 -5.07 -7.66
N THR A 65 -13.58 -4.03 -7.51
CA THR A 65 -12.18 -4.06 -7.93
C THR A 65 -11.37 -5.13 -7.18
N ALA A 66 -11.58 -5.27 -5.87
CA ALA A 66 -10.92 -6.29 -5.05
C ALA A 66 -11.28 -7.71 -5.49
N LEU A 67 -12.56 -7.95 -5.82
CA LEU A 67 -13.07 -9.23 -6.30
C LEU A 67 -12.47 -9.58 -7.66
N VAL A 68 -12.42 -8.64 -8.62
CA VAL A 68 -11.78 -8.85 -9.92
C VAL A 68 -10.28 -9.12 -9.76
N ALA A 69 -9.58 -8.35 -8.93
CA ALA A 69 -8.16 -8.56 -8.66
C ALA A 69 -7.89 -9.91 -7.97
N GLY A 70 -8.78 -10.33 -7.05
CA GLY A 70 -8.74 -11.63 -6.40
C GLY A 70 -8.95 -12.77 -7.39
N GLY A 71 -9.97 -12.67 -8.25
CA GLY A 71 -10.25 -13.63 -9.32
C GLY A 71 -9.08 -13.75 -10.31
N ALA A 72 -8.52 -12.61 -10.75
CA ALA A 72 -7.31 -12.58 -11.59
C ALA A 72 -6.10 -13.26 -10.91
N ALA A 73 -5.91 -13.06 -9.61
CA ALA A 73 -4.83 -13.71 -8.85
C ALA A 73 -5.02 -15.23 -8.77
N VAL A 74 -6.25 -15.71 -8.59
CA VAL A 74 -6.60 -17.14 -8.58
C VAL A 74 -6.35 -17.74 -9.97
N LEU A 75 -6.93 -17.16 -11.02
CA LEU A 75 -6.82 -17.64 -12.40
C LEU A 75 -5.38 -17.62 -12.93
N ASN A 76 -4.58 -16.62 -12.54
CA ASN A 76 -3.16 -16.61 -12.85
C ASN A 76 -2.42 -17.79 -12.17
N GLN A 77 -2.77 -18.16 -10.94
CA GLN A 77 -2.14 -19.33 -10.28
C GLN A 77 -2.63 -20.66 -10.88
N VAL A 78 -3.86 -20.71 -11.40
CA VAL A 78 -4.34 -21.84 -12.22
C VAL A 78 -3.45 -21.99 -13.47
N TYR A 79 -3.22 -20.89 -14.20
CA TYR A 79 -2.37 -20.88 -15.40
C TYR A 79 -0.90 -21.26 -15.09
N GLU A 80 -0.39 -20.84 -13.93
CA GLU A 80 1.01 -21.03 -13.54
C GLU A 80 1.28 -22.24 -12.64
N ARG A 81 0.28 -23.11 -12.40
CA ARG A 81 0.38 -24.23 -11.45
C ARG A 81 1.67 -25.03 -11.62
N ASP A 82 1.96 -25.45 -12.85
CA ASP A 82 3.09 -26.34 -13.14
C ASP A 82 4.43 -25.63 -12.93
N THR A 83 4.53 -24.36 -13.34
CA THR A 83 5.73 -23.55 -13.09
C THR A 83 5.93 -23.22 -11.61
N ASP A 84 4.84 -22.99 -10.86
CA ASP A 84 4.91 -22.71 -9.43
C ASP A 84 5.37 -23.94 -8.63
N ALA A 85 5.02 -25.17 -9.07
CA ALA A 85 5.51 -26.41 -8.48
C ALA A 85 7.05 -26.54 -8.53
N LEU A 86 7.71 -25.91 -9.51
CA LEU A 86 9.16 -25.98 -9.70
C LEU A 86 9.94 -25.00 -8.80
N MET A 87 9.29 -24.01 -8.20
CA MET A 87 9.96 -22.95 -7.42
C MET A 87 9.87 -23.20 -5.92
N ARG A 88 11.01 -23.20 -5.21
CA ARG A 88 11.08 -23.37 -3.73
C ARG A 88 10.13 -22.47 -2.96
N ARG A 89 9.91 -21.24 -3.43
CA ARG A 89 9.04 -20.23 -2.81
C ARG A 89 7.55 -20.51 -3.02
N THR A 90 7.16 -21.14 -4.12
CA THR A 90 5.75 -21.21 -4.55
C THR A 90 5.20 -22.64 -4.62
N ARG A 91 6.06 -23.67 -4.52
CA ARG A 91 5.66 -25.08 -4.44
C ARG A 91 4.71 -25.43 -3.29
N MET A 92 4.71 -24.66 -2.20
CA MET A 92 3.83 -24.86 -1.04
C MET A 92 2.51 -24.08 -1.12
N ARG A 93 2.21 -23.45 -2.27
CA ARG A 93 0.94 -22.75 -2.49
C ARG A 93 -0.20 -23.76 -2.65
N PRO A 94 -1.46 -23.37 -2.39
CA PRO A 94 -2.58 -24.33 -2.36
C PRO A 94 -2.79 -25.14 -3.64
N LEU A 95 -2.49 -24.57 -4.81
CA LEU A 95 -2.65 -25.24 -6.11
C LEU A 95 -1.50 -26.21 -6.45
N PRO A 96 -0.21 -25.80 -6.44
CA PRO A 96 0.90 -26.72 -6.64
C PRO A 96 1.00 -27.84 -5.59
N ASP A 97 0.59 -27.55 -4.35
CA ASP A 97 0.60 -28.50 -3.22
C ASP A 97 -0.61 -29.46 -3.22
N GLY A 98 -1.50 -29.34 -4.22
CA GLY A 98 -2.66 -30.23 -4.37
C GLY A 98 -3.79 -30.03 -3.35
N ARG A 99 -3.72 -29.01 -2.48
CA ARG A 99 -4.72 -28.77 -1.43
C ARG A 99 -6.06 -28.27 -1.96
N ILE A 100 -6.07 -27.65 -3.13
CA ILE A 100 -7.29 -27.25 -3.86
C ILE A 100 -7.26 -27.86 -5.26
N PRO A 101 -8.31 -28.59 -5.70
CA PRO A 101 -8.44 -29.07 -7.06
C PRO A 101 -8.46 -27.94 -8.10
N LEU A 102 -7.87 -28.17 -9.27
CA LEU A 102 -7.76 -27.17 -10.34
C LEU A 102 -9.13 -26.65 -10.80
N ALA A 103 -10.11 -27.55 -10.93
CA ALA A 103 -11.47 -27.20 -11.32
C ALA A 103 -12.13 -26.26 -10.30
N GLU A 104 -11.99 -26.55 -9.00
CA GLU A 104 -12.54 -25.71 -7.93
C GLU A 104 -11.92 -24.31 -7.92
N ALA A 105 -10.58 -24.22 -8.06
CA ALA A 105 -9.92 -22.92 -8.13
C ALA A 105 -10.30 -22.13 -9.38
N THR A 106 -10.48 -22.82 -10.52
CA THR A 106 -10.93 -22.18 -11.77
C THR A 106 -12.33 -21.60 -11.62
N ILE A 107 -13.28 -22.40 -11.11
CA ILE A 107 -14.66 -21.95 -10.84
C ILE A 107 -14.65 -20.79 -9.85
N PHE A 108 -13.88 -20.89 -8.77
CA PHE A 108 -13.76 -19.82 -7.77
C PHE A 108 -13.21 -18.52 -8.36
N GLY A 109 -12.14 -18.60 -9.16
CA GLY A 109 -11.55 -17.45 -9.82
C GLY A 109 -12.49 -16.78 -10.82
N LEU A 110 -13.23 -17.57 -11.61
CA LEU A 110 -14.25 -17.08 -12.53
C LEU A 110 -15.43 -16.44 -11.78
N ALA A 111 -15.92 -17.08 -10.71
CA ALA A 111 -17.01 -16.59 -9.89
C ALA A 111 -16.67 -15.25 -9.22
N LEU A 112 -15.47 -15.11 -8.64
CA LEU A 112 -14.99 -13.85 -8.07
C LEU A 112 -14.91 -12.75 -9.14
N SER A 113 -14.38 -13.09 -10.32
CA SER A 113 -14.25 -12.13 -11.42
C SER A 113 -15.62 -11.65 -11.91
N ALA A 114 -16.56 -12.58 -12.15
CA ALA A 114 -17.92 -12.28 -12.56
C ALA A 114 -18.67 -11.47 -11.50
N ALA A 115 -18.56 -11.84 -10.22
CA ALA A 115 -19.16 -11.10 -9.12
C ALA A 115 -18.59 -9.66 -9.03
N GLY A 116 -17.27 -9.50 -9.12
CA GLY A 116 -16.64 -8.18 -9.09
C GLY A 116 -17.05 -7.28 -10.25
N LEU A 117 -17.11 -7.83 -11.46
CA LEU A 117 -17.61 -7.12 -12.64
C LEU A 117 -19.10 -6.76 -12.50
N GLY A 118 -19.92 -7.67 -11.98
CA GLY A 118 -21.34 -7.43 -11.73
C GLY A 118 -21.56 -6.33 -10.70
N VAL A 119 -20.79 -6.32 -9.60
CA VAL A 119 -20.82 -5.24 -8.60
C VAL A 119 -20.45 -3.91 -9.25
N LEU A 120 -19.37 -3.84 -10.03
CA LEU A 120 -19.00 -2.59 -10.71
C LEU A 120 -20.09 -2.13 -11.68
N ALA A 121 -20.61 -3.03 -12.53
CA ALA A 121 -21.61 -2.68 -13.53
C ALA A 121 -22.93 -2.18 -12.93
N THR A 122 -23.37 -2.77 -11.81
CA THR A 122 -24.68 -2.48 -11.20
C THR A 122 -24.65 -1.44 -10.09
N ARG A 123 -23.55 -1.34 -9.33
CA ARG A 123 -23.41 -0.42 -8.19
C ARG A 123 -22.59 0.82 -8.50
N THR A 124 -21.89 0.84 -9.64
CA THR A 124 -21.13 1.99 -10.11
C THR A 124 -21.55 2.33 -11.54
N ASN A 125 -20.85 1.84 -12.55
CA ASN A 125 -21.20 1.99 -13.95
C ASN A 125 -20.48 0.96 -14.84
N LEU A 126 -20.96 0.86 -16.08
CA LEU A 126 -20.45 -0.08 -17.07
C LEU A 126 -19.02 0.24 -17.55
N ALA A 127 -18.61 1.51 -17.55
CA ALA A 127 -17.27 1.93 -17.95
C ALA A 127 -16.20 1.43 -16.97
N ALA A 128 -16.45 1.54 -15.66
CA ALA A 128 -15.57 0.98 -14.63
C ALA A 128 -15.48 -0.55 -14.73
N ALA A 129 -16.60 -1.23 -14.98
CA ALA A 129 -16.62 -2.67 -15.21
C ALA A 129 -15.82 -3.07 -16.47
N ALA A 130 -15.93 -2.31 -17.56
CA ALA A 130 -15.16 -2.55 -18.78
C ALA A 130 -13.65 -2.40 -18.57
N LEU A 131 -13.21 -1.40 -17.79
CA LEU A 131 -11.80 -1.23 -17.41
C LEU A 131 -11.30 -2.38 -16.52
N ALA A 132 -12.13 -2.86 -15.60
CA ALA A 132 -11.81 -4.03 -14.78
C ALA A 132 -11.74 -5.31 -15.63
N LEU A 133 -12.62 -5.49 -16.61
CA LEU A 133 -12.57 -6.58 -17.57
C LEU A 133 -11.30 -6.51 -18.42
N ALA A 134 -10.95 -5.33 -18.94
CA ALA A 134 -9.71 -5.10 -19.68
C ALA A 134 -8.48 -5.45 -18.82
N THR A 135 -8.47 -5.09 -17.53
CA THR A 135 -7.43 -5.48 -16.58
C THR A 135 -7.29 -7.00 -16.52
N LEU A 136 -8.40 -7.72 -16.37
CA LEU A 136 -8.42 -9.17 -16.27
C LEU A 136 -7.91 -9.85 -17.56
N VAL A 137 -8.40 -9.40 -18.71
CA VAL A 137 -8.00 -9.91 -20.03
C VAL A 137 -6.51 -9.67 -20.27
N ILE A 138 -6.05 -8.42 -20.18
CA ILE A 138 -4.64 -8.07 -20.42
C ILE A 138 -3.72 -8.85 -19.47
N TYR A 139 -4.09 -8.96 -18.19
CA TYR A 139 -3.29 -9.66 -17.20
C TYR A 139 -3.17 -11.16 -17.52
N LEU A 140 -4.28 -11.85 -17.77
CA LEU A 140 -4.31 -13.30 -17.93
C LEU A 140 -3.89 -13.76 -19.33
N THR A 141 -4.37 -13.10 -20.39
CA THR A 141 -4.20 -13.59 -21.77
C THR A 141 -2.99 -12.99 -22.47
N VAL A 142 -2.53 -11.81 -22.06
CA VAL A 142 -1.39 -11.12 -22.69
C VAL A 142 -0.15 -11.18 -21.78
N TYR A 143 -0.21 -10.60 -20.58
CA TYR A 143 0.94 -10.49 -19.70
C TYR A 143 1.46 -11.86 -19.20
N THR A 144 0.58 -12.70 -18.63
CA THR A 144 0.98 -13.98 -18.04
C THR A 144 1.71 -14.93 -18.99
N PRO A 145 1.30 -15.13 -20.26
CA PRO A 145 2.11 -15.90 -21.20
C PRO A 145 3.38 -15.15 -21.63
N MET A 146 3.30 -13.83 -21.81
CA MET A 146 4.40 -13.04 -22.36
C MET A 146 5.59 -12.92 -21.41
N LYS A 147 5.38 -12.95 -20.09
CA LYS A 147 6.46 -12.88 -19.09
C LYS A 147 7.48 -14.01 -19.17
N ARG A 148 7.14 -15.13 -19.81
CA ARG A 148 8.05 -16.25 -20.07
C ARG A 148 8.84 -16.11 -21.37
N ARG A 149 8.49 -15.15 -22.23
CA ARG A 149 8.99 -15.05 -23.62
C ARG A 149 9.80 -13.80 -23.89
N THR A 150 9.46 -12.67 -23.27
CA THR A 150 10.11 -11.40 -23.59
C THR A 150 10.20 -10.44 -22.40
N PRO A 151 11.29 -9.64 -22.29
CA PRO A 151 11.39 -8.57 -21.30
C PRO A 151 10.28 -7.52 -21.40
N LEU A 152 9.65 -7.39 -22.58
CA LEU A 152 8.53 -6.46 -22.83
C LEU A 152 7.32 -6.74 -21.93
N ALA A 153 7.24 -7.93 -21.32
CA ALA A 153 6.17 -8.28 -20.40
C ALA A 153 6.09 -7.32 -19.20
N THR A 154 7.21 -6.70 -18.81
CA THR A 154 7.20 -5.68 -17.75
C THR A 154 6.34 -4.47 -18.12
N LEU A 155 6.40 -4.02 -19.38
CA LEU A 155 5.61 -2.87 -19.85
C LEU A 155 4.14 -3.22 -20.02
N VAL A 156 3.84 -4.39 -20.61
CA VAL A 156 2.45 -4.83 -20.77
C VAL A 156 1.81 -5.14 -19.43
N GLY A 157 2.55 -5.76 -18.50
CA GLY A 157 2.10 -6.02 -17.14
C GLY A 157 1.89 -4.75 -16.31
N ALA A 158 2.56 -3.65 -16.67
CA ALA A 158 2.35 -2.36 -16.02
C ALA A 158 0.98 -1.75 -16.31
N VAL A 159 0.36 -2.08 -17.45
CA VAL A 159 -0.99 -1.62 -17.81
C VAL A 159 -2.05 -2.09 -16.79
N PRO A 160 -2.28 -3.40 -16.57
CA PRO A 160 -3.24 -3.84 -15.57
C PRO A 160 -2.84 -3.44 -14.14
N GLY A 161 -1.56 -3.25 -13.86
CA GLY A 161 -1.09 -2.72 -12.57
C GLY A 161 -1.47 -1.24 -12.33
N ALA A 162 -1.68 -0.46 -13.39
CA ALA A 162 -1.99 0.97 -13.34
C ALA A 162 -3.47 1.30 -13.52
N LEU A 163 -4.29 0.35 -14.00
CA LEU A 163 -5.73 0.53 -14.18
C LEU A 163 -6.55 0.74 -12.88
N PRO A 164 -6.18 0.23 -11.68
CA PRO A 164 -7.00 0.37 -10.49
C PRO A 164 -7.43 1.81 -10.12
N PRO A 165 -6.55 2.83 -10.07
CA PRO A 165 -6.99 4.20 -9.81
C PRO A 165 -7.89 4.78 -10.91
N LEU A 166 -7.71 4.37 -12.17
CA LEU A 166 -8.62 4.78 -13.26
C LEU A 166 -9.98 4.10 -13.13
N ILE A 167 -10.04 2.82 -12.74
CA ILE A 167 -11.29 2.11 -12.42
C ILE A 167 -12.02 2.86 -11.30
N GLY A 168 -11.30 3.22 -10.23
CA GLY A 168 -11.84 4.01 -9.12
C GLY A 168 -12.43 5.34 -9.60
N TRP A 169 -11.62 6.13 -10.33
CA TRP A 169 -12.05 7.42 -10.86
C TRP A 169 -13.29 7.29 -11.74
N THR A 170 -13.28 6.37 -12.69
CA THR A 170 -14.42 6.16 -13.59
C THR A 170 -15.65 5.66 -12.84
N ALA A 171 -15.48 4.88 -11.76
CA ALA A 171 -16.59 4.42 -10.93
C ALA A 171 -17.34 5.57 -10.23
N SER A 172 -16.66 6.64 -9.82
CA SER A 172 -17.30 7.83 -9.24
C SER A 172 -17.73 8.86 -10.27
N HIS A 173 -16.92 9.06 -11.32
CA HIS A 173 -17.07 10.13 -12.30
C HIS A 173 -18.00 9.76 -13.47
N GLY A 174 -18.32 8.47 -13.63
CA GLY A 174 -19.16 7.94 -14.71
C GLY A 174 -18.47 7.83 -16.08
N THR A 175 -17.34 8.51 -16.29
CA THR A 175 -16.63 8.55 -17.57
C THR A 175 -15.12 8.41 -17.40
N ILE A 176 -14.43 8.09 -18.48
CA ILE A 176 -12.96 8.15 -18.55
C ILE A 176 -12.60 9.58 -18.93
N SER A 177 -12.00 10.33 -18.00
CA SER A 177 -11.58 11.71 -18.21
C SER A 177 -10.10 11.90 -17.93
N ILE A 178 -9.59 13.10 -18.25
CA ILE A 178 -8.16 13.43 -18.10
C ILE A 178 -7.63 13.15 -16.69
N GLY A 179 -8.45 13.31 -15.65
CA GLY A 179 -8.05 13.04 -14.29
C GLY A 179 -7.76 11.57 -14.04
N GLY A 180 -8.68 10.67 -14.38
CA GLY A 180 -8.47 9.23 -14.28
C GLY A 180 -7.28 8.75 -15.12
N ILE A 181 -7.13 9.27 -16.35
CA ILE A 181 -5.99 8.96 -17.23
C ILE A 181 -4.67 9.41 -16.59
N THR A 182 -4.66 10.58 -15.95
CA THR A 182 -3.48 11.08 -15.23
C THR A 182 -3.09 10.16 -14.07
N LEU A 183 -4.06 9.69 -13.29
CA LEU A 183 -3.81 8.74 -12.20
C LEU A 183 -3.25 7.42 -12.71
N PHE A 184 -3.82 6.90 -13.80
CA PHE A 184 -3.27 5.73 -14.51
C PHE A 184 -1.83 5.99 -14.95
N ALA A 185 -1.55 7.12 -15.61
CA ALA A 185 -0.23 7.45 -16.14
C ALA A 185 0.81 7.57 -15.01
N ILE A 186 0.46 8.15 -13.87
CA ILE A 186 1.32 8.23 -12.69
C ILE A 186 1.73 6.82 -12.23
N VAL A 187 0.78 5.91 -12.02
CA VAL A 187 1.09 4.54 -11.55
C VAL A 187 1.83 3.75 -12.64
N PHE A 188 1.46 3.92 -13.91
CA PHE A 188 2.13 3.29 -15.04
C PHE A 188 3.61 3.70 -15.14
N LEU A 189 3.90 4.99 -15.07
CA LEU A 189 5.27 5.49 -15.18
C LEU A 189 6.09 5.16 -13.93
N TRP A 190 5.50 5.30 -12.74
CA TRP A 190 6.16 5.04 -11.46
C TRP A 190 6.63 3.59 -11.29
N GLN A 191 5.85 2.61 -11.75
CA GLN A 191 6.17 1.21 -11.50
C GLN A 191 7.36 0.72 -12.35
N ILE A 192 7.72 1.39 -13.45
CA ILE A 192 8.84 0.95 -14.30
C ILE A 192 10.20 1.10 -13.59
N PRO A 193 10.59 2.26 -13.03
CA PRO A 193 11.79 2.37 -12.19
C PRO A 193 11.78 1.37 -11.02
N HIS A 194 10.62 1.17 -10.39
CA HIS A 194 10.43 0.21 -9.31
C HIS A 194 10.73 -1.22 -9.76
N PHE A 195 10.15 -1.65 -10.88
CA PHE A 195 10.37 -2.98 -11.43
C PHE A 195 11.79 -3.19 -11.95
N MET A 196 12.44 -2.18 -12.53
CA MET A 196 13.84 -2.28 -12.92
C MET A 196 14.75 -2.53 -11.71
N ALA A 197 14.46 -1.87 -10.58
CA ALA A 197 15.17 -2.11 -9.33
C ALA A 197 14.95 -3.55 -8.79
N ILE A 198 13.71 -4.03 -8.78
CA ILE A 198 13.42 -5.42 -8.37
C ILE A 198 14.09 -6.43 -9.31
N ALA A 199 13.92 -6.24 -10.62
CA ALA A 199 14.48 -7.13 -11.63
C ALA A 199 16.00 -7.20 -11.51
N TRP A 200 16.66 -6.10 -11.15
CA TRP A 200 18.09 -6.07 -10.87
C TRP A 200 18.44 -6.88 -9.62
N LEU A 201 17.76 -6.62 -8.51
CA LEU A 201 18.05 -7.25 -7.21
C LEU A 201 17.81 -8.77 -7.21
N TYR A 202 16.89 -9.25 -8.04
CA TYR A 202 16.53 -10.66 -8.12
C TYR A 202 16.86 -11.28 -9.48
N ARG A 203 17.79 -10.68 -10.23
CA ARG A 203 18.18 -11.13 -11.59
C ARG A 203 18.59 -12.60 -11.63
N ASP A 204 19.35 -13.07 -10.64
CA ASP A 204 19.81 -14.45 -10.58
C ASP A 204 18.63 -15.42 -10.36
N ASP A 205 17.66 -15.03 -9.52
CA ASP A 205 16.46 -15.82 -9.28
C ASP A 205 15.60 -15.92 -10.54
N TYR A 206 15.44 -14.80 -11.26
CA TYR A 206 14.70 -14.76 -12.53
C TYR A 206 15.40 -15.58 -13.62
N GLY A 207 16.72 -15.48 -13.72
CA GLY A 207 17.53 -16.26 -14.66
C GLY A 207 17.40 -17.77 -14.42
N ARG A 208 17.49 -18.21 -13.16
CA ARG A 208 17.29 -19.64 -12.81
C ARG A 208 15.88 -20.15 -13.12
N ALA A 209 14.88 -19.27 -13.08
CA ALA A 209 13.50 -19.60 -13.41
C ALA A 209 13.16 -19.44 -14.91
N GLY A 210 14.14 -19.07 -15.74
CA GLY A 210 13.96 -18.89 -17.18
C GLY A 210 13.13 -17.66 -17.57
N PHE A 211 13.01 -16.67 -16.69
CA PHE A 211 12.30 -15.43 -17.00
C PHE A 211 13.25 -14.42 -17.66
N PRO A 212 12.98 -13.98 -18.90
CA PRO A 212 13.86 -13.08 -19.66
C PRO A 212 13.68 -11.62 -19.23
N MET A 213 13.82 -11.31 -17.94
CA MET A 213 13.77 -9.96 -17.41
C MET A 213 14.94 -9.12 -17.97
N LEU A 214 14.79 -7.79 -18.06
CA LEU A 214 15.82 -6.94 -18.67
C LEU A 214 17.24 -7.14 -18.07
N PRO A 215 17.43 -7.17 -16.74
CA PRO A 215 18.74 -7.45 -16.15
C PRO A 215 19.26 -8.88 -16.35
N VAL A 216 18.43 -9.81 -16.82
CA VAL A 216 18.84 -11.18 -17.18
C VAL A 216 19.34 -11.21 -18.63
N VAL A 217 18.64 -10.54 -19.54
CA VAL A 217 19.03 -10.49 -20.98
C VAL A 217 20.09 -9.43 -21.29
N ASP A 218 20.25 -8.43 -20.41
CA ASP A 218 21.29 -7.42 -20.42
C ASP A 218 21.94 -7.35 -19.02
N PRO A 219 22.88 -8.27 -18.72
CA PRO A 219 23.51 -8.38 -17.40
C PRO A 219 24.27 -7.12 -16.96
N GLU A 220 24.70 -6.30 -17.92
CA GLU A 220 25.35 -5.02 -17.63
C GLU A 220 24.38 -3.95 -17.12
N GLY A 221 23.06 -4.16 -17.24
CA GLY A 221 22.04 -3.27 -16.69
C GLY A 221 21.84 -1.97 -17.45
N ARG A 222 22.47 -1.78 -18.60
CA ARG A 222 22.40 -0.53 -19.39
C ARG A 222 20.95 -0.21 -19.77
N ARG A 223 20.22 -1.20 -20.29
CA ARG A 223 18.81 -1.06 -20.70
C ARG A 223 17.89 -0.85 -19.51
N ALA A 224 18.11 -1.56 -18.40
CA ALA A 224 17.32 -1.42 -17.17
C ALA A 224 17.49 -0.02 -16.55
N GLY A 225 18.74 0.46 -16.45
CA GLY A 225 19.04 1.82 -16.00
C GLY A 225 18.42 2.89 -16.90
N ARG A 226 18.53 2.72 -18.23
CA ARG A 226 17.91 3.64 -19.20
C ARG A 226 16.39 3.70 -19.06
N GLN A 227 15.72 2.56 -18.92
CA GLN A 227 14.27 2.55 -18.70
C GLN A 227 13.89 3.19 -17.36
N ALA A 228 14.62 2.93 -16.28
CA ALA A 228 14.37 3.59 -15.01
C ALA A 228 14.45 5.13 -15.13
N VAL A 229 15.46 5.66 -15.82
CA VAL A 229 15.63 7.11 -16.00
C VAL A 229 14.54 7.70 -16.90
N ILE A 230 14.27 7.11 -18.08
CA ILE A 230 13.29 7.63 -19.03
C ILE A 230 11.90 7.73 -18.38
N TYR A 231 11.48 6.68 -17.67
CA TYR A 231 10.16 6.65 -17.04
C TYR A 231 10.08 7.53 -15.79
N ALA A 232 11.16 7.64 -15.00
CA ALA A 232 11.21 8.60 -13.90
C ALA A 232 11.21 10.05 -14.41
N LEU A 233 11.89 10.35 -15.52
CA LEU A 233 11.90 11.66 -16.14
C LEU A 233 10.51 12.04 -16.67
N ALA A 234 9.83 11.11 -17.35
CA ALA A 234 8.46 11.30 -17.83
C ALA A 234 7.45 11.44 -16.68
N LEU A 235 7.69 10.76 -15.55
CA LEU A 235 6.82 10.85 -14.37
C LEU A 235 6.82 12.26 -13.77
N VAL A 236 7.93 13.01 -13.83
CA VAL A 236 8.01 14.37 -13.27
C VAL A 236 6.89 15.26 -13.81
N PRO A 237 6.80 15.59 -15.11
CA PRO A 237 5.74 16.45 -15.63
C PRO A 237 4.35 15.83 -15.46
N VAL A 238 4.21 14.50 -15.64
CA VAL A 238 2.91 13.82 -15.48
C VAL A 238 2.38 13.91 -14.05
N SER A 239 3.27 13.85 -13.05
CA SER A 239 2.89 14.02 -11.64
C SER A 239 2.43 15.44 -11.31
N LEU A 240 2.72 16.45 -12.13
CA LEU A 240 2.29 17.83 -11.94
C LEU A 240 0.93 18.12 -12.62
N VAL A 241 0.51 17.29 -13.57
CA VAL A 241 -0.78 17.42 -14.28
C VAL A 241 -1.98 17.51 -13.34
N PRO A 242 -2.07 16.80 -12.20
CA PRO A 242 -3.20 16.96 -11.28
C PRO A 242 -3.39 18.42 -10.82
N THR A 243 -2.32 19.20 -10.65
CA THR A 243 -2.47 20.63 -10.35
C THR A 243 -2.95 21.42 -11.56
N LEU A 244 -2.38 21.16 -12.73
CA LEU A 244 -2.72 21.87 -13.97
C LEU A 244 -4.16 21.59 -14.42
N ALA A 245 -4.66 20.39 -14.13
CA ALA A 245 -6.02 19.94 -14.43
C ALA A 245 -7.04 20.34 -13.35
N GLY A 246 -6.63 21.10 -12.32
CA GLY A 246 -7.53 21.54 -11.23
C GLY A 246 -7.94 20.42 -10.27
N ILE A 247 -7.32 19.24 -10.35
CA ILE A 247 -7.56 18.10 -9.47
C ILE A 247 -6.90 18.32 -8.11
N SER A 248 -5.81 19.10 -8.03
CA SER A 248 -5.12 19.40 -6.77
C SER A 248 -4.58 20.82 -6.75
N GLY A 249 -4.32 21.38 -5.56
CA GLY A 249 -3.72 22.71 -5.36
C GLY A 249 -2.18 22.81 -5.43
N ARG A 250 -1.65 23.98 -5.05
CA ARG A 250 -0.23 24.36 -5.14
C ARG A 250 0.70 23.61 -4.17
N VAL A 251 0.19 23.17 -3.02
CA VAL A 251 0.99 22.40 -2.05
C VAL A 251 1.36 21.03 -2.63
N TYR A 252 0.39 20.33 -3.23
CA TYR A 252 0.66 19.10 -3.97
C TYR A 252 1.69 19.33 -5.07
N PHE A 253 1.61 20.42 -5.84
CA PHE A 253 2.58 20.72 -6.90
C PHE A 253 4.03 20.71 -6.38
N GLY A 254 4.29 21.41 -5.26
CA GLY A 254 5.61 21.45 -4.66
C GLY A 254 6.10 20.09 -4.16
N ILE A 255 5.22 19.32 -3.52
CA ILE A 255 5.53 17.97 -3.04
C ILE A 255 5.79 17.00 -4.20
N ALA A 256 4.92 17.01 -5.21
CA ALA A 256 5.03 16.17 -6.40
C ALA A 256 6.33 16.45 -7.16
N LEU A 257 6.69 17.73 -7.33
CA LEU A 257 7.96 18.11 -7.95
C LEU A 257 9.17 17.60 -7.14
N ALA A 258 9.18 17.82 -5.81
CA ALA A 258 10.27 17.38 -4.96
C ALA A 258 10.42 15.85 -4.95
N LEU A 259 9.32 15.13 -4.82
CA LEU A 259 9.30 13.66 -4.89
C LEU A 259 9.75 13.16 -6.27
N GLY A 260 9.27 13.79 -7.35
CA GLY A 260 9.60 13.43 -8.73
C GLY A 260 11.09 13.58 -9.02
N VAL A 261 11.67 14.72 -8.64
CA VAL A 261 13.12 14.99 -8.76
C VAL A 261 13.92 14.00 -7.91
N ALA A 262 13.50 13.71 -6.67
CA ALA A 262 14.18 12.75 -5.81
C ALA A 262 14.17 11.33 -6.41
N LEU A 263 13.04 10.88 -6.96
CA LEU A 263 12.95 9.58 -7.61
C LEU A 263 13.77 9.51 -8.90
N LEU A 264 13.77 10.59 -9.71
CA LEU A 264 14.63 10.71 -10.89
C LEU A 264 16.11 10.64 -10.51
N TRP A 265 16.53 11.34 -9.45
CA TRP A 265 17.89 11.26 -8.95
C TRP A 265 18.28 9.83 -8.54
N LEU A 266 17.40 9.11 -7.85
CA LEU A 266 17.62 7.69 -7.52
C LEU A 266 17.71 6.81 -8.77
N ALA A 267 16.89 7.07 -9.79
CA ALA A 267 16.94 6.35 -11.06
C ALA A 267 18.24 6.60 -11.82
N VAL A 268 18.73 7.84 -11.83
CA VAL A 268 20.03 8.20 -12.43
C VAL A 268 21.17 7.52 -11.67
N ARG A 269 21.16 7.55 -10.33
CA ARG A 269 22.15 6.83 -9.49
C ARG A 269 22.16 5.33 -9.77
N PHE A 270 21.00 4.71 -9.93
CA PHE A 270 20.90 3.31 -10.34
C PHE A 270 21.49 3.09 -11.75
N ALA A 271 21.18 3.95 -12.71
CA ALA A 271 21.64 3.83 -14.09
C ALA A 271 23.15 4.07 -14.26
N THR A 272 23.78 4.86 -13.39
CA THR A 272 25.23 5.13 -13.39
C THR A 272 26.01 4.11 -12.59
N GLU A 273 25.59 3.82 -11.35
CA GLU A 273 26.33 2.92 -10.45
C GLU A 273 26.09 1.44 -10.77
N ARG A 274 24.85 1.08 -11.12
CA ARG A 274 24.42 -0.30 -11.42
C ARG A 274 24.87 -1.30 -10.35
N THR A 275 24.75 -0.90 -9.08
CA THR A 275 25.02 -1.75 -7.91
C THR A 275 23.72 -2.17 -7.23
N ASP A 276 23.77 -3.29 -6.50
CA ASP A 276 22.65 -3.73 -5.66
C ASP A 276 22.28 -2.69 -4.58
N ALA A 277 23.23 -1.88 -4.13
CA ALA A 277 22.97 -0.80 -3.18
C ALA A 277 22.13 0.31 -3.82
N ALA A 278 22.49 0.75 -5.03
CA ALA A 278 21.72 1.74 -5.79
C ALA A 278 20.32 1.22 -6.13
N ALA A 279 20.21 -0.04 -6.57
CA ALA A 279 18.92 -0.67 -6.84
C ALA A 279 18.03 -0.76 -5.59
N ARG A 280 18.58 -1.10 -4.41
CA ARG A 280 17.82 -1.07 -3.14
C ARG A 280 17.30 0.33 -2.80
N ARG A 281 18.13 1.37 -2.99
CA ARG A 281 17.71 2.77 -2.76
C ARG A 281 16.56 3.17 -3.68
N LEU A 282 16.65 2.85 -4.98
CA LEU A 282 15.56 3.10 -5.94
C LEU A 282 14.29 2.30 -5.59
N PHE A 283 14.44 1.04 -5.17
CA PHE A 283 13.32 0.20 -4.73
C PHE A 283 12.60 0.78 -3.51
N PHE A 284 13.31 1.14 -2.45
CA PHE A 284 12.68 1.73 -1.25
C PHE A 284 12.17 3.16 -1.51
N GLY A 285 12.89 3.95 -2.31
CA GLY A 285 12.47 5.28 -2.73
C GLY A 285 11.16 5.24 -3.51
N SER A 286 11.05 4.36 -4.51
CA SER A 286 9.80 4.16 -5.26
C SER A 286 8.65 3.68 -4.37
N ILE A 287 8.87 2.72 -3.46
CA ILE A 287 7.83 2.28 -2.50
C ILE A 287 7.33 3.44 -1.64
N THR A 288 8.21 4.35 -1.25
CA THR A 288 7.86 5.51 -0.40
C THR A 288 7.18 6.62 -1.21
N TYR A 289 7.59 6.81 -2.46
CA TYR A 289 7.10 7.85 -3.36
C TYR A 289 5.56 7.80 -3.53
N LEU A 290 5.02 6.64 -3.91
CA LEU A 290 3.62 6.56 -4.33
C LEU A 290 2.63 6.83 -3.18
N PRO A 291 2.78 6.26 -1.97
CA PRO A 291 1.94 6.62 -0.83
C PRO A 291 2.03 8.10 -0.45
N LEU A 292 3.23 8.71 -0.46
CA LEU A 292 3.39 10.13 -0.15
C LEU A 292 2.68 11.00 -1.19
N LEU A 293 2.80 10.65 -2.48
CA LEU A 293 2.11 11.36 -3.55
C LEU A 293 0.59 11.27 -3.40
N TRP A 294 0.03 10.10 -3.09
CA TRP A 294 -1.40 9.92 -2.84
C TRP A 294 -1.88 10.71 -1.64
N VAL A 295 -1.16 10.67 -0.52
CA VAL A 295 -1.49 11.46 0.68
C VAL A 295 -1.45 12.95 0.38
N ALA A 296 -0.44 13.42 -0.35
CA ALA A 296 -0.35 14.82 -0.76
C ALA A 296 -1.49 15.22 -1.70
N MET A 297 -1.87 14.35 -2.63
CA MET A 297 -2.95 14.62 -3.59
C MET A 297 -4.31 14.68 -2.89
N ILE A 298 -4.62 13.66 -2.07
CA ILE A 298 -5.86 13.56 -1.31
C ILE A 298 -5.95 14.67 -0.25
N GLY A 299 -4.85 14.88 0.49
CA GLY A 299 -4.74 15.92 1.52
C GLY A 299 -4.91 17.35 0.98
N ASN A 300 -4.79 17.53 -0.33
CA ASN A 300 -4.88 18.82 -1.01
C ASN A 300 -6.08 18.91 -1.98
N THR A 301 -6.80 17.81 -2.25
CA THR A 301 -8.21 17.82 -2.74
C THR A 301 -9.20 18.10 -1.62
N LEU A 302 -8.81 17.82 -0.38
CA LEU A 302 -9.57 18.17 0.80
C LEU A 302 -9.46 19.69 1.03
N VAL A 303 -10.38 20.44 0.44
CA VAL A 303 -11.14 21.38 1.28
C VAL A 303 -12.12 20.49 2.08
N VAL A 304 -11.69 19.61 2.98
CA VAL A 304 -11.61 19.94 4.40
C VAL A 304 -11.37 21.43 4.52
N THR A 305 -12.49 22.17 4.60
CA THR A 305 -12.40 23.54 5.09
C THR A 305 -11.49 23.47 6.31
N ILE A 306 -10.52 24.36 6.42
CA ILE A 306 -9.50 24.32 7.48
C ILE A 306 -10.12 24.03 8.88
N HIS A 307 -11.38 24.41 9.08
CA HIS A 307 -12.27 24.12 10.20
C HIS A 307 -12.55 22.63 10.51
N GLU A 308 -12.49 21.72 9.55
CA GLU A 308 -12.72 20.27 9.70
C GLU A 308 -11.43 19.49 10.03
N LEU A 309 -10.23 20.05 9.79
CA LEU A 309 -8.94 19.42 10.11
C LEU A 309 -8.80 18.99 11.58
N PRO A 310 -9.31 19.74 12.57
CA PRO A 310 -9.31 19.29 13.96
C PRO A 310 -10.09 17.98 14.19
N ALA A 311 -11.24 17.80 13.52
CA ALA A 311 -12.05 16.59 13.63
C ALA A 311 -11.38 15.39 12.95
N VAL A 312 -10.76 15.61 11.79
CA VAL A 312 -9.94 14.61 11.09
C VAL A 312 -8.75 14.19 11.96
N ASN A 313 -8.04 15.15 12.55
CA ASN A 313 -6.92 14.90 13.45
C ASN A 313 -7.34 14.08 14.69
N ALA A 314 -8.50 14.39 15.28
CA ALA A 314 -9.04 13.62 16.38
C ALA A 314 -9.38 12.18 15.95
N SER A 315 -9.98 12.01 14.77
CA SER A 315 -10.32 10.69 14.21
C SER A 315 -9.09 9.84 13.93
N LEU A 316 -8.02 10.44 13.41
CA LEU A 316 -6.74 9.77 13.17
C LEU A 316 -6.06 9.34 14.48
N ASN A 317 -6.13 10.17 15.52
CA ASN A 317 -5.66 9.81 16.86
C ASN A 317 -6.50 8.71 17.51
N ALA A 318 -7.82 8.71 17.32
CA ALA A 318 -8.69 7.64 17.77
C ALA A 318 -8.36 6.32 17.05
N LEU A 319 -8.17 6.36 15.74
CA LEU A 319 -7.82 5.20 14.93
C LEU A 319 -6.42 4.63 15.29
N SER A 320 -5.44 5.52 15.52
CA SER A 320 -4.13 5.14 16.06
C SER A 320 -4.27 4.45 17.42
N THR A 321 -5.12 4.96 18.32
CA THR A 321 -5.40 4.35 19.63
C THR A 321 -5.94 2.92 19.46
N VAL A 322 -6.91 2.72 18.57
CA VAL A 322 -7.48 1.40 18.28
C VAL A 322 -6.39 0.45 17.78
N PHE A 323 -5.56 0.87 16.83
CA PHE A 323 -4.47 0.04 16.34
C PHE A 323 -3.41 -0.29 17.40
N LEU A 324 -3.10 0.63 18.31
CA LEU A 324 -2.20 0.39 19.44
C LEU A 324 -2.79 -0.65 20.41
N VAL A 325 -4.05 -0.51 20.79
CA VAL A 325 -4.74 -1.45 21.69
C VAL A 325 -4.87 -2.83 21.04
N VAL A 326 -5.30 -2.89 19.79
CA VAL A 326 -5.38 -4.14 19.01
C VAL A 326 -3.99 -4.76 18.86
N GLY A 327 -2.97 -3.95 18.54
CA GLY A 327 -1.58 -4.39 18.46
C GLY A 327 -1.10 -5.01 19.78
N PHE A 328 -1.44 -4.41 20.92
CA PHE A 328 -1.11 -4.93 22.25
C PHE A 328 -1.82 -6.26 22.56
N ALA A 329 -3.12 -6.36 22.25
CA ALA A 329 -3.87 -7.60 22.42
C ALA A 329 -3.29 -8.74 21.56
N LEU A 330 -2.94 -8.43 20.29
CA LEU A 330 -2.39 -9.40 19.35
C LEU A 330 -1.02 -9.93 19.78
N ILE A 331 -0.14 -9.08 20.32
CA ILE A 331 1.17 -9.55 20.80
C ILE A 331 1.04 -10.39 22.08
N ARG A 332 0.08 -10.08 22.97
CA ARG A 332 -0.25 -10.95 24.12
C ARG A 332 -0.78 -12.31 23.66
N ALA A 333 -1.55 -12.34 22.58
CA ALA A 333 -2.01 -13.56 21.93
C ALA A 333 -0.94 -14.26 21.05
N ARG A 334 0.32 -13.78 21.08
CA ARG A 334 1.44 -14.28 20.25
C ARG A 334 1.17 -14.25 18.73
N ARG A 335 0.22 -13.44 18.27
CA ARG A 335 -0.13 -13.23 16.86
C ARG A 335 0.78 -12.16 16.22
N ILE A 336 2.07 -12.50 16.09
CA ILE A 336 3.14 -11.56 15.68
C ILE A 336 2.88 -10.90 14.31
N PRO A 337 2.45 -11.62 13.25
CA PRO A 337 2.20 -11.01 11.94
C PRO A 337 1.09 -9.95 11.99
N GLN A 338 0.00 -10.23 12.71
CA GLN A 338 -1.11 -9.31 12.89
C GLN A 338 -0.72 -8.12 13.77
N HIS A 339 0.03 -8.35 14.86
CA HIS A 339 0.61 -7.29 15.68
C HIS A 339 1.45 -6.33 14.82
N ARG A 340 2.33 -6.87 13.95
CA ARG A 340 3.14 -6.06 13.05
C ARG A 340 2.27 -5.20 12.12
N ALA A 341 1.20 -5.78 11.55
CA ALA A 341 0.28 -5.04 10.70
C ALA A 341 -0.40 -3.89 11.46
N ALA A 342 -0.91 -4.17 12.66
CA ALA A 342 -1.53 -3.15 13.52
C ALA A 342 -0.54 -2.03 13.90
N MET A 343 0.71 -2.37 14.23
CA MET A 343 1.72 -1.36 14.56
C MET A 343 2.14 -0.49 13.38
N LEU A 344 2.21 -1.06 12.18
CA LEU A 344 2.47 -0.28 10.96
C LEU A 344 1.27 0.60 10.61
N ALA A 345 0.05 0.13 10.82
CA ALA A 345 -1.16 0.94 10.64
C ALA A 345 -1.20 2.11 11.63
N ALA A 346 -0.89 1.88 12.92
CA ALA A 346 -0.76 2.95 13.91
C ALA A 346 0.31 3.99 13.54
N LEU A 347 1.46 3.54 13.01
CA LEU A 347 2.52 4.44 12.55
C LEU A 347 2.07 5.27 11.35
N ALA A 348 1.39 4.66 10.39
CA ALA A 348 0.86 5.34 9.21
C ALA A 348 -0.21 6.38 9.58
N THR A 349 -1.16 6.04 10.45
CA THR A 349 -2.18 6.99 10.92
C THR A 349 -1.59 8.12 11.74
N SER A 350 -0.59 7.85 12.58
CA SER A 350 0.14 8.88 13.34
C SER A 350 0.94 9.82 12.43
N ALA A 351 1.55 9.29 11.36
CA ALA A 351 2.24 10.11 10.36
C ALA A 351 1.26 11.01 9.60
N LEU A 352 0.10 10.48 9.22
CA LEU A 352 -0.97 11.25 8.58
C LEU A 352 -1.51 12.34 9.52
N PHE A 353 -1.74 12.01 10.79
CA PHE A 353 -2.11 13.00 11.82
C PHE A 353 -1.08 14.13 11.91
N LEU A 354 0.23 13.82 11.96
CA LEU A 354 1.27 14.85 12.07
C LEU A 354 1.27 15.78 10.85
N VAL A 355 1.10 15.23 9.65
CA VAL A 355 0.99 16.02 8.41
C VAL A 355 -0.24 16.94 8.48
N CYS A 356 -1.42 16.40 8.80
CA CYS A 356 -2.64 17.20 8.92
C CYS A 356 -2.55 18.27 10.03
N TYR A 357 -1.96 17.94 11.19
CA TYR A 357 -1.74 18.84 12.32
C TYR A 357 -0.81 20.00 11.96
N THR A 358 0.33 19.71 11.32
CA THR A 358 1.28 20.75 10.92
C THR A 358 0.70 21.67 9.85
N ILE A 359 -0.07 21.13 8.90
CA ILE A 359 -0.80 21.93 7.91
C ILE A 359 -1.83 22.85 8.58
N TYR A 360 -2.66 22.32 9.49
CA TYR A 360 -3.64 23.12 10.22
C TYR A 360 -2.98 24.27 11.00
N HIS A 361 -1.94 23.99 11.77
CA HIS A 361 -1.26 25.01 12.56
C HIS A 361 -0.50 26.03 11.71
N ALA A 362 0.07 25.63 10.58
CA ALA A 362 0.71 26.55 9.65
C ALA A 362 -0.27 27.55 9.03
N GLN A 363 -1.54 27.17 8.89
CA GLN A 363 -2.57 28.00 8.24
C GLN A 363 -3.45 28.79 9.22
N VAL A 364 -3.80 28.21 10.38
CA VAL A 364 -4.71 28.82 11.38
C VAL A 364 -3.96 29.46 12.54
N GLY A 365 -2.73 29.02 12.82
CA GLY A 365 -2.04 29.33 14.07
C GLY A 365 -2.61 28.52 15.25
N SER A 366 -2.50 29.06 16.46
CA SER A 366 -2.95 28.39 17.69
C SER A 366 -4.37 28.83 18.09
N VAL A 367 -5.27 27.88 18.33
CA VAL A 367 -6.58 28.16 18.91
C VAL A 367 -6.46 28.34 20.43
N ARG A 368 -6.99 29.45 20.95
CA ARG A 368 -6.97 29.75 22.39
C ARG A 368 -8.12 29.03 23.09
N PHE A 369 -7.82 28.42 24.24
CA PHE A 369 -8.85 27.88 25.13
C PHE A 369 -9.53 29.02 25.90
N THR A 370 -10.83 29.23 25.66
CA THR A 370 -11.59 30.38 26.19
C THR A 370 -12.47 30.06 27.41
N ARG A 371 -12.63 28.77 27.75
CA ARG A 371 -13.53 28.33 28.83
C ARG A 371 -12.93 28.59 30.22
N GLN A 372 -13.79 28.84 31.20
CA GLN A 372 -13.45 29.14 32.59
C GLN A 372 -13.95 28.03 33.55
N GLY A 373 -13.54 28.08 34.82
CA GLY A 373 -13.93 27.09 35.85
C GLY A 373 -13.03 25.84 35.88
N PHE A 374 -13.51 24.75 36.49
CA PHE A 374 -12.73 23.54 36.77
C PHE A 374 -12.18 22.83 35.50
N VAL A 375 -12.83 23.00 34.35
CA VAL A 375 -12.38 22.40 33.08
C VAL A 375 -11.04 23.00 32.60
N ARG A 376 -10.75 24.26 32.96
CA ARG A 376 -9.53 24.96 32.53
C ARG A 376 -8.24 24.33 33.06
N PRO A 377 -8.05 24.10 34.37
CA PRO A 377 -6.86 23.42 34.88
C PRO A 377 -6.73 21.97 34.36
N VAL A 378 -7.84 21.26 34.19
CA VAL A 378 -7.86 19.91 33.59
C VAL A 378 -7.33 19.93 32.15
N TYR A 379 -7.85 20.84 31.32
CA TYR A 379 -7.42 21.01 29.94
C TYR A 379 -5.92 21.31 29.84
N PHE A 380 -5.42 22.29 30.59
CA PHE A 380 -4.00 22.66 30.52
C PHE A 380 -3.08 21.55 31.05
N THR A 381 -3.50 20.81 32.08
CA THR A 381 -2.75 19.64 32.56
C THR A 381 -2.61 18.60 31.44
N ILE A 382 -3.71 18.23 30.78
CA ILE A 382 -3.71 17.28 29.66
C ILE A 382 -2.90 17.83 28.48
N LEU A 383 -3.04 19.11 28.14
CA LEU A 383 -2.36 19.71 27.00
C LEU A 383 -0.84 19.74 27.20
N ILE A 384 -0.38 20.18 28.37
CA ILE A 384 1.06 20.28 28.68
C ILE A 384 1.71 18.90 28.66
N THR A 385 1.09 17.91 29.31
CA THR A 385 1.62 16.54 29.30
C THR A 385 1.56 15.93 27.89
N HIS A 386 0.48 16.15 27.14
CA HIS A 386 0.33 15.68 25.77
C HIS A 386 1.41 16.23 24.85
N VAL A 387 1.61 17.55 24.80
CA VAL A 387 2.59 18.19 23.91
C VAL A 387 4.02 17.73 24.24
N THR A 388 4.35 17.66 25.54
CA THR A 388 5.67 17.20 25.99
C THR A 388 5.92 15.75 25.57
N LEU A 389 4.95 14.86 25.81
CA LEU A 389 5.08 13.45 25.44
C LEU A 389 5.01 13.22 23.93
N ALA A 390 4.24 14.01 23.18
CA ALA A 390 4.15 13.93 21.73
C ALA A 390 5.50 14.25 21.06
N ALA A 391 6.25 15.23 21.57
CA ALA A 391 7.61 15.51 21.09
C ALA A 391 8.56 14.32 21.31
N THR A 392 8.41 13.60 22.42
CA THR A 392 9.25 12.43 22.73
C THR A 392 8.83 11.17 21.95
N VAL A 393 7.54 11.02 21.63
CA VAL A 393 7.04 9.77 21.04
C VAL A 393 7.44 9.59 19.59
N LEU A 394 7.54 10.68 18.80
CA LEU A 394 7.94 10.61 17.39
C LEU A 394 9.30 9.90 17.19
N PRO A 395 10.41 10.36 17.82
CA PRO A 395 11.69 9.66 17.68
C PRO A 395 11.64 8.24 18.26
N LEU A 396 10.94 8.02 19.38
CA LEU A 396 10.79 6.71 20.00
C LEU A 396 10.06 5.70 19.10
N ALA A 397 8.97 6.11 18.45
CA ALA A 397 8.19 5.29 17.53
C ALA A 397 9.00 4.93 16.28
N LEU A 398 9.70 5.91 15.68
CA LEU A 398 10.55 5.69 14.52
C LEU A 398 11.71 4.73 14.83
N VAL A 399 12.41 4.92 15.96
CA VAL A 399 13.48 4.01 16.37
C VAL A 399 12.92 2.61 16.66
N THR A 400 11.81 2.50 17.37
CA THR A 400 11.18 1.22 17.69
C THR A 400 10.79 0.45 16.43
N ALA A 401 10.19 1.13 15.44
CA ALA A 401 9.85 0.55 14.15
C ALA A 401 11.11 0.16 13.35
N ALA A 402 12.11 1.04 13.27
CA ALA A 402 13.35 0.77 12.54
C ALA A 402 14.12 -0.45 13.10
N ARG A 403 14.14 -0.64 14.43
CA ARG A 403 14.74 -1.83 15.05
C ARG A 403 13.99 -3.11 14.70
N ALA A 404 12.65 -3.08 14.67
CA ALA A 404 11.85 -4.23 14.25
C ALA A 404 12.10 -4.58 12.78
N LEU A 405 12.17 -3.58 11.90
CA LEU A 405 12.44 -3.79 10.46
C LEU A 405 13.84 -4.37 10.20
N LYS A 406 14.82 -4.03 11.05
CA LYS A 406 16.18 -4.61 11.01
C LYS A 406 16.29 -5.98 11.68
N GLY A 407 15.21 -6.52 12.26
CA GLY A 407 15.23 -7.79 12.98
C GLY A 407 15.88 -7.74 14.37
N ASP A 408 16.25 -6.57 14.88
CA ASP A 408 16.84 -6.38 16.22
C ASP A 408 15.74 -6.37 17.30
N TYR A 409 15.10 -7.52 17.50
CA TYR A 409 13.95 -7.66 18.40
C TYR A 409 14.31 -7.44 19.87
N ARG A 410 15.56 -7.70 20.26
CA ARG A 410 16.03 -7.46 21.64
C ARG A 410 16.01 -5.98 21.97
N ARG A 411 16.59 -5.14 21.11
CA ARG A 411 16.56 -3.68 21.32
C ARG A 411 15.18 -3.09 21.06
N HIS A 412 14.44 -3.60 20.08
CA HIS A 412 13.03 -3.23 19.88
C HIS A 412 12.22 -3.38 21.17
N LYS A 413 12.25 -4.55 21.83
CA LYS A 413 11.52 -4.77 23.10
C LYS A 413 11.94 -3.80 24.21
N LYS A 414 13.25 -3.51 24.32
CA LYS A 414 13.79 -2.60 25.35
C LYS A 414 13.27 -1.17 25.20
N ILE A 415 13.00 -0.73 23.97
CA ILE A 415 12.50 0.62 23.68
C ILE A 415 10.97 0.63 23.69
N ALA A 416 10.33 -0.41 23.11
CA ALA A 416 8.88 -0.55 23.00
C ALA A 416 8.15 -0.49 24.35
N ARG A 417 8.75 -0.97 25.45
CA ARG A 417 8.17 -0.86 26.81
C ARG A 417 7.91 0.58 27.25
N TRP A 418 8.65 1.53 26.71
CA TRP A 418 8.47 2.97 26.95
C TRP A 418 7.66 3.60 25.84
N THR A 419 7.94 3.24 24.58
CA THR A 419 7.22 3.80 23.42
C THR A 419 5.73 3.52 23.47
N PHE A 420 5.32 2.29 23.80
CA PHE A 420 3.91 1.90 23.79
C PHE A 420 3.03 2.73 24.75
N PRO A 421 3.33 2.83 26.07
CA PRO A 421 2.47 3.58 26.98
C PRO A 421 2.44 5.08 26.65
N ILE A 422 3.58 5.66 26.25
CA ILE A 422 3.65 7.07 25.85
C ILE A 422 2.81 7.31 24.59
N TRP A 423 2.94 6.44 23.59
CA TRP A 423 2.20 6.56 22.34
C TRP A 423 0.70 6.39 22.54
N LEU A 424 0.29 5.41 23.34
CA LEU A 424 -1.11 5.23 23.69
C LEU A 424 -1.67 6.46 24.42
N TYR A 425 -0.93 7.00 25.39
CA TYR A 425 -1.33 8.20 26.13
C TYR A 425 -1.54 9.39 25.19
N VAL A 426 -0.55 9.69 24.33
CA VAL A 426 -0.63 10.82 23.37
C VAL A 426 -1.80 10.62 22.41
N SER A 427 -1.99 9.40 21.89
CA SER A 427 -3.07 9.09 20.95
C SER A 427 -4.46 9.28 21.58
N VAL A 428 -4.66 8.91 22.84
CA VAL A 428 -5.94 9.10 23.57
C VAL A 428 -6.14 10.57 23.93
N THR A 429 -5.12 11.21 24.51
CA THR A 429 -5.22 12.60 24.96
C THR A 429 -5.38 13.59 23.80
N GLY A 430 -4.90 13.27 22.60
CA GLY A 430 -5.16 14.08 21.39
C GLY A 430 -6.65 14.17 21.05
N VAL A 431 -7.42 13.10 21.27
CA VAL A 431 -8.88 13.11 21.11
C VAL A 431 -9.54 13.94 22.20
N LEU A 432 -9.10 13.80 23.46
CA LEU A 432 -9.64 14.55 24.59
C LEU A 432 -9.41 16.05 24.45
N VAL A 433 -8.22 16.47 24.00
CA VAL A 433 -7.91 17.87 23.72
C VAL A 433 -8.85 18.42 22.66
N TYR A 434 -9.14 17.66 21.59
CA TYR A 434 -10.12 18.05 20.58
C TYR A 434 -11.53 18.20 21.16
N VAL A 435 -12.02 17.20 21.93
CA VAL A 435 -13.36 17.24 22.53
C VAL A 435 -13.51 18.45 23.45
N LEU A 436 -12.53 18.68 24.33
CA LEU A 436 -12.54 19.80 25.28
C LEU A 436 -12.49 21.17 24.58
N LEU A 437 -11.81 21.25 23.42
CA LEU A 437 -11.64 22.51 22.70
C LEU A 437 -12.81 22.82 21.77
N TYR A 438 -13.39 21.81 21.08
CA TYR A 438 -14.32 22.02 19.97
C TYR A 438 -15.75 21.50 20.19
N GLN A 439 -16.02 20.60 21.15
CA GLN A 439 -17.36 20.01 21.31
C GLN A 439 -18.21 20.73 22.39
N PRO A 440 -19.55 20.81 22.21
CA PRO A 440 -20.47 21.43 23.16
C PRO A 440 -20.62 20.64 24.47
N THR A 441 -21.07 21.33 25.52
CA THR A 441 -20.86 21.02 26.94
C THR A 441 -21.76 19.95 27.57
N TRP A 442 -22.63 19.25 26.84
CA TRP A 442 -23.56 18.27 27.45
C TRP A 442 -22.89 16.99 28.01
N LEU A 443 -21.57 16.87 27.89
CA LEU A 443 -20.79 15.71 28.32
C LEU A 443 -20.04 15.92 29.66
N PHE A 444 -20.11 17.11 30.27
CA PHE A 444 -19.44 17.42 31.53
C PHE A 444 -20.23 18.39 32.41
#